data_AF-A0A818HCC4-F1
#
_entry.id   AF-A0A818HCC4-F1
#
_cell.length_a   1.000
_cell.length_b   1.000
_cell.length_c   1.000
_cell.angle_alpha   90.00
_cell.angle_beta   90.00
_cell.angle_gamma   90.00
#
_symmetry.space_group_name_H-M   'P 1'
#
loop_
_entity.id
_entity.type
_entity.pdbx_description
1 polymer ?
#
loop_
_entity_poly.entity_id
_entity_poly.type
_entity_poly.pdbx_seq_one_letter_code
_entity_poly.pdbx_strand_id
1 'polypeptide(L)'
;MGNFRLLYELDLINKTSEFARIYGIEFYHVLSRGSQYRVESMMIRLAKCLHFITVTPDNRQRLYMRAPECIPLTLEPISNIYFTPVAVLDFQSLYPSIIMAYNICYSTCLGRIDQLDKQGLFKFGCTSLTISDKVLSNLNLDTDIFCSPNGIAFVKRHIRRGILPVMLEEILATRVMVKNTMKLIDKKSTLYKTLDARQLCLKLIANVTFGYTSASFSGRMPCVEVGDTIVHTARTVLERAIDFIRTNPHFGGRVVYGDTDSLFIQFPHSTRAQAFEQSHLLVKALNQLYPSPIKIKFEKIYMQSVLASKKRYVGMSYEIVDQKQGKFDAKGIETVRRDTCLIVSKILQQSLKLLFQTKDVTRVRRYVQFECEKILTNRFNLLDFIFAKEYRGKTRYHPSAPVPALRIAIERAKTNPLAEPNQGERVPYVIGFNTELLNANLIDCVWTLDKVLQYKSQFKLNSMYYIKKQILPALDRCLALIGVNVFKWIDNLLIDVNSNDKQQGPILDENLHRNTLRQRCIVCLQLTTTPLCNECREEEDLSEIMIICETKANKLERQHANLQRLCLACSDRMDGWFQCSTMDCPIRFRLHKITQLMLHAQETRKFVYNEC
;
A
#
# COMPACT_ATOMS: atom_id res chain seq x y z
N MET A 1 28.54 9.68 -8.83
CA MET A 1 27.94 10.78 -8.04
C MET A 1 26.52 10.48 -7.55
N GLY A 2 25.65 9.83 -8.36
CA GLY A 2 24.26 9.51 -7.97
C GLY A 2 24.10 8.74 -6.65
N ASN A 3 24.91 7.69 -6.42
CA ASN A 3 24.86 6.90 -5.19
C ASN A 3 25.16 7.75 -3.95
N PHE A 4 26.20 8.59 -3.99
CA PHE A 4 26.53 9.51 -2.90
C PHE A 4 25.40 10.51 -2.63
N ARG A 5 24.80 11.07 -3.70
CA ARG A 5 23.66 11.98 -3.56
C ARG A 5 22.46 11.28 -2.93
N LEU A 6 22.15 10.04 -3.33
CA LEU A 6 21.08 9.25 -2.72
C LEU A 6 21.34 8.99 -1.22
N LEU A 7 22.56 8.60 -0.86
CA LEU A 7 22.94 8.40 0.54
C LEU A 7 22.80 9.68 1.38
N TYR A 8 23.17 10.82 0.80
CA TYR A 8 23.07 12.13 1.43
C TYR A 8 21.62 12.60 1.60
N GLU A 9 20.81 12.52 0.53
CA GLU A 9 19.40 12.93 0.54
C GLU A 9 18.56 12.03 1.47
N LEU A 10 18.85 10.74 1.53
CA LEU A 10 18.18 9.81 2.45
C LEU A 10 18.71 9.93 3.89
N ASP A 11 19.81 10.66 4.09
CA ASP A 11 20.50 10.81 5.37
C ASP A 11 20.85 9.46 6.02
N LEU A 12 21.26 8.49 5.19
CA LEU A 12 21.36 7.09 5.61
C LEU A 12 22.40 6.90 6.71
N ILE A 13 23.57 7.51 6.58
CA ILE A 13 24.69 7.35 7.52
C ILE A 13 24.33 7.94 8.89
N ASN A 14 23.82 9.17 8.93
CA ASN A 14 23.45 9.82 10.19
C ASN A 14 22.32 9.08 10.90
N LYS A 15 21.26 8.69 10.17
CA LYS A 15 20.17 7.88 10.73
C LYS A 15 20.67 6.56 11.31
N THR A 16 21.51 5.86 10.57
CA THR A 16 22.07 4.57 11.00
C THR A 16 22.97 4.74 12.24
N SER A 17 23.78 5.80 12.28
CA SER A 17 24.63 6.12 13.44
C SER A 17 23.80 6.44 14.69
N GLU A 18 22.73 7.25 14.56
CA GLU A 18 21.84 7.54 15.69
C GLU A 18 21.07 6.31 16.16
N PHE A 19 20.66 5.43 15.24
CA PHE A 19 20.03 4.16 15.60
C PHE A 19 21.01 3.26 16.36
N ALA A 20 22.25 3.16 15.91
CA ALA A 20 23.31 2.39 16.57
C ALA A 20 23.54 2.87 18.01
N ARG A 21 23.63 4.20 18.20
CA ARG A 21 23.79 4.83 19.53
C ARG A 21 22.64 4.54 20.48
N ILE A 22 21.39 4.72 20.03
CA ILE A 22 20.20 4.55 20.88
C ILE A 22 19.94 3.08 21.21
N TYR A 23 20.04 2.18 20.22
CA TYR A 23 19.89 0.74 20.46
C TYR A 23 21.09 0.14 21.20
N GLY A 24 22.25 0.80 21.13
CA GLY A 24 23.54 0.32 21.63
C GLY A 24 24.08 -0.86 20.82
N ILE A 25 23.88 -0.89 19.51
CA ILE A 25 24.38 -1.95 18.64
C ILE A 25 25.39 -1.39 17.64
N GLU A 26 26.18 -2.25 17.02
CA GLU A 26 27.11 -1.84 15.98
C GLU A 26 26.38 -1.26 14.76
N PHE A 27 27.03 -0.32 14.08
CA PHE A 27 26.49 0.38 12.90
C PHE A 27 25.97 -0.60 11.84
N TYR A 28 26.76 -1.62 11.51
CA TYR A 28 26.38 -2.62 10.50
C TYR A 28 25.16 -3.42 10.93
N HIS A 29 25.03 -3.75 12.22
CA HIS A 29 23.90 -4.52 12.75
C HIS A 29 22.57 -3.76 12.72
N VAL A 30 22.59 -2.43 12.64
CA VAL A 30 21.36 -1.66 12.36
C VAL A 30 20.78 -2.02 10.99
N LEU A 31 21.65 -2.25 10.00
CA LEU A 31 21.27 -2.55 8.62
C LEU A 31 21.02 -4.04 8.40
N SER A 32 21.82 -4.91 9.01
CA SER A 32 21.81 -6.35 8.74
C SER A 32 20.93 -7.18 9.67
N ARG A 33 20.60 -6.70 10.88
CA ARG A 33 19.84 -7.45 11.90
C ARG A 33 18.41 -6.94 12.09
N GLY A 34 17.54 -7.87 12.45
CA GLY A 34 16.12 -7.62 12.68
C GLY A 34 15.78 -6.90 13.99
N SER A 35 14.49 -6.64 14.19
CA SER A 35 13.96 -5.92 15.35
C SER A 35 14.23 -6.60 16.70
N GLN A 36 14.21 -7.93 16.76
CA GLN A 36 14.45 -8.68 18.01
C GLN A 36 15.81 -8.33 18.64
N TYR A 37 16.86 -8.23 17.82
CA TYR A 37 18.20 -7.91 18.31
C TYR A 37 18.26 -6.52 18.97
N ARG A 38 17.46 -5.56 18.46
CA ARG A 38 17.38 -4.20 19.00
C ARG A 38 16.69 -4.19 20.36
N VAL A 39 15.59 -4.94 20.49
CA VAL A 39 14.84 -5.07 21.77
C VAL A 39 15.71 -5.75 22.82
N GLU A 40 16.36 -6.85 22.46
CA GLU A 40 17.27 -7.59 23.34
C GLU A 40 18.41 -6.74 23.85
N SER A 41 19.05 -5.99 22.95
CA SER A 41 20.18 -5.13 23.30
C SER A 41 19.81 -4.15 24.42
N MET A 42 18.64 -3.51 24.34
CA MET A 42 18.17 -2.57 25.36
C MET A 42 17.67 -3.30 26.62
N MET A 43 16.85 -4.35 26.45
CA MET A 43 16.25 -5.09 27.56
C MET A 43 17.29 -5.79 28.43
N ILE A 44 18.32 -6.42 27.83
CA ILE A 44 19.36 -7.15 28.57
C ILE A 44 20.24 -6.20 29.38
N ARG A 45 20.55 -4.99 28.87
CA ARG A 45 21.27 -3.99 29.66
C ARG A 45 20.49 -3.60 30.91
N LEU A 46 19.20 -3.33 30.75
CA LEU A 46 18.33 -3.00 31.87
C LEU A 46 18.18 -4.17 32.85
N ALA A 47 18.01 -5.40 32.33
CA ALA A 47 17.94 -6.61 33.12
C ALA A 47 19.22 -6.80 33.97
N LYS A 48 20.40 -6.59 33.37
CA LYS A 48 21.69 -6.68 34.07
C LYS A 48 21.81 -5.64 35.20
N CYS A 49 21.40 -4.40 34.96
CA CYS A 49 21.38 -3.35 35.98
C CYS A 49 20.43 -3.67 37.15
N LEU A 50 19.40 -4.47 36.90
CA LEU A 50 18.41 -4.89 37.89
C LEU A 50 18.66 -6.32 38.43
N HIS A 51 19.85 -6.88 38.19
CA HIS A 51 20.26 -8.22 38.66
C HIS A 51 19.37 -9.37 38.18
N PHE A 52 18.73 -9.23 37.01
CA PHE A 52 17.99 -10.31 36.36
C PHE A 52 18.88 -11.16 35.44
N ILE A 53 18.53 -12.44 35.34
CA ILE A 53 19.08 -13.38 34.37
C ILE A 53 18.01 -13.65 33.32
N THR A 54 18.35 -13.45 32.04
CA THR A 54 17.45 -13.74 30.93
C THR A 54 17.54 -15.20 30.52
N VAL A 55 16.43 -15.75 30.04
CA VAL A 55 16.40 -17.14 29.55
C VAL A 55 16.64 -17.17 28.04
N THR A 56 17.36 -18.21 27.59
CA THR A 56 17.62 -18.48 26.17
C THR A 56 16.97 -19.81 25.78
N PRO A 57 15.68 -19.83 25.41
CA PRO A 57 15.01 -21.04 25.00
C PRO A 57 15.57 -21.61 23.68
N ASP A 58 15.67 -22.93 23.60
CA ASP A 58 15.99 -23.63 22.37
C ASP A 58 14.78 -23.71 21.41
N ASN A 59 14.99 -24.26 20.20
CA ASN A 59 13.92 -24.39 19.21
C ASN A 59 12.81 -25.38 19.65
N ARG A 60 13.13 -26.41 20.44
CA ARG A 60 12.15 -27.40 20.92
C ARG A 60 11.26 -26.78 21.98
N GLN A 61 11.85 -26.10 22.97
CA GLN A 61 11.14 -25.35 24.00
C GLN A 61 10.17 -24.33 23.40
N ARG A 62 10.57 -23.65 22.32
CA ARG A 62 9.69 -22.73 21.58
C ARG A 62 8.52 -23.45 20.92
N LEU A 63 8.76 -24.60 20.28
CA LEU A 63 7.71 -25.41 19.64
C LEU A 63 6.69 -25.97 20.65
N TYR A 64 7.12 -26.26 21.88
CA TYR A 64 6.26 -26.75 22.96
C TYR A 64 5.56 -25.66 23.77
N MET A 65 5.86 -24.38 23.52
CA MET A 65 5.12 -23.25 24.10
C MET A 65 3.66 -23.34 23.68
N ARG A 66 2.73 -22.92 24.55
CA ARG A 66 1.31 -22.85 24.18
C ARG A 66 1.12 -21.91 22.99
N ALA A 67 0.18 -22.24 22.12
CA ALA A 67 -0.17 -21.37 21.01
C ALA A 67 -0.83 -20.07 21.54
N PRO A 68 -0.57 -18.91 20.93
CA PRO A 68 -1.34 -17.69 21.18
C PRO A 68 -2.83 -17.90 20.88
N GLU A 69 -3.68 -17.48 21.81
CA GLU A 69 -5.15 -17.61 21.76
C GLU A 69 -5.81 -16.27 21.45
N CYS A 70 -5.15 -15.16 21.76
CA CYS A 70 -5.73 -13.82 21.65
C CYS A 70 -5.45 -13.16 20.29
N ILE A 71 -6.51 -12.66 19.67
CA ILE A 71 -6.43 -11.87 18.43
C ILE A 71 -6.83 -10.41 18.68
N PRO A 72 -6.19 -9.43 18.00
CA PRO A 72 -6.56 -8.04 18.13
C PRO A 72 -7.94 -7.78 17.53
N LEU A 73 -8.64 -6.76 18.03
CA LEU A 73 -9.97 -6.41 17.54
C LEU A 73 -9.88 -5.57 16.26
N THR A 74 -10.53 -6.04 15.20
CA THR A 74 -10.83 -5.25 14.00
C THR A 74 -12.32 -5.39 13.73
N LEU A 75 -13.07 -4.33 13.97
CA LEU A 75 -14.51 -4.32 13.74
C LEU A 75 -14.80 -4.48 12.24
N GLU A 76 -15.92 -5.09 11.90
CA GLU A 76 -16.43 -4.98 10.54
C GLU A 76 -16.88 -3.52 10.31
N PRO A 77 -16.38 -2.83 9.27
CA PRO A 77 -16.88 -1.51 8.97
C PRO A 77 -18.35 -1.59 8.57
N ILE A 78 -19.13 -0.59 8.94
CA ILE A 78 -20.39 -0.31 8.28
C ILE A 78 -20.04 0.21 6.88
N SER A 79 -19.96 -0.70 5.90
CA SER A 79 -19.45 -0.35 4.57
C SER A 79 -20.40 0.59 3.86
N ASN A 80 -19.94 1.81 3.58
CA ASN A 80 -20.73 2.85 2.92
C ASN A 80 -19.84 3.99 2.41
N ILE A 81 -20.44 4.90 1.64
CA ILE A 81 -19.90 6.22 1.34
C ILE A 81 -20.51 7.24 2.32
N TYR A 82 -19.65 7.84 3.14
CA TYR A 82 -20.01 8.80 4.16
C TYR A 82 -19.76 10.22 3.67
N PHE A 83 -20.83 10.95 3.36
CA PHE A 83 -20.73 12.38 3.05
C PHE A 83 -20.69 13.27 4.31
N THR A 84 -21.09 12.72 5.45
CA THR A 84 -21.04 13.35 6.79
C THR A 84 -19.64 13.17 7.42
N PRO A 85 -19.26 14.01 8.41
CA PRO A 85 -17.99 13.86 9.11
C PRO A 85 -17.84 12.48 9.77
N VAL A 86 -16.66 11.87 9.60
CA VAL A 86 -16.22 10.68 10.33
C VAL A 86 -14.92 11.02 11.05
N ALA A 87 -14.98 11.19 12.37
CA ALA A 87 -13.79 11.43 13.18
C ALA A 87 -13.01 10.14 13.38
N VAL A 88 -11.68 10.25 13.34
CA VAL A 88 -10.75 9.16 13.65
C VAL A 88 -10.08 9.49 14.97
N LEU A 89 -10.35 8.65 15.96
CA LEU A 89 -9.69 8.67 17.25
C LEU A 89 -8.68 7.51 17.30
N ASP A 90 -7.48 7.75 17.83
CA ASP A 90 -6.40 6.77 17.87
C ASP A 90 -5.74 6.74 19.25
N PHE A 91 -5.47 5.54 19.78
CA PHE A 91 -4.78 5.38 21.05
C PHE A 91 -3.29 5.64 20.89
N GLN A 92 -2.75 6.54 21.71
CA GLN A 92 -1.33 6.85 21.66
C GLN A 92 -0.50 5.67 22.18
N SER A 93 0.19 4.98 21.26
CA SER A 93 1.08 3.87 21.62
C SER A 93 0.36 2.83 22.49
N LEU A 94 -0.78 2.31 22.01
CA LEU A 94 -1.71 1.50 22.79
C LEU A 94 -1.03 0.36 23.56
N TYR A 95 -0.29 -0.53 22.86
CA TYR A 95 0.36 -1.66 23.50
C TYR A 95 1.43 -1.25 24.52
N PRO A 96 2.39 -0.34 24.20
CA PRO A 96 3.28 0.20 25.23
C PRO A 96 2.56 0.79 26.44
N SER A 97 1.47 1.53 26.23
CA SER A 97 0.71 2.17 27.30
C SER A 97 0.05 1.15 28.22
N ILE A 98 -0.48 0.06 27.67
CA ILE A 98 -1.05 -1.07 28.42
C ILE A 98 0.02 -1.79 29.24
N ILE A 99 1.18 -2.05 28.63
CA ILE A 99 2.31 -2.68 29.32
C ILE A 99 2.70 -1.87 30.57
N MET A 100 2.80 -0.55 30.43
CA MET A 100 3.15 0.34 31.55
C MET A 100 2.02 0.44 32.59
N ALA A 101 0.77 0.67 32.15
CA ALA A 101 -0.37 0.89 33.05
C ALA A 101 -0.64 -0.31 33.97
N TYR A 102 -0.52 -1.53 33.42
CA TYR A 102 -0.83 -2.76 34.15
C TYR A 102 0.43 -3.55 34.56
N ASN A 103 1.62 -2.94 34.46
CA ASN A 103 2.90 -3.52 34.87
C ASN A 103 3.17 -4.92 34.27
N ILE A 104 2.81 -5.11 32.99
CA ILE A 104 2.90 -6.41 32.31
C ILE A 104 4.35 -6.69 31.91
N CYS A 105 4.97 -7.73 32.47
CA CYS A 105 6.34 -8.10 32.16
C CYS A 105 6.62 -9.57 32.48
N TYR A 106 7.67 -10.13 31.88
CA TYR A 106 8.23 -11.42 32.28
C TYR A 106 8.51 -11.50 33.80
N SER A 107 9.08 -10.44 34.38
CA SER A 107 9.52 -10.40 35.78
C SER A 107 8.42 -10.12 36.80
N THR A 108 7.20 -9.84 36.34
CA THR A 108 6.03 -9.53 37.17
C THR A 108 4.88 -10.53 36.97
N CYS A 109 4.95 -11.38 35.95
CA CYS A 109 3.94 -12.39 35.66
C CYS A 109 4.02 -13.55 36.67
N LEU A 110 2.89 -13.86 37.30
CA LEU A 110 2.71 -15.02 38.15
C LEU A 110 2.24 -16.24 37.34
N GLY A 111 1.81 -16.05 36.09
CA GLY A 111 1.28 -17.12 35.25
C GLY A 111 -0.24 -17.19 35.28
N ARG A 112 -0.79 -18.31 34.78
CA ARG A 112 -2.24 -18.48 34.65
C ARG A 112 -2.86 -18.85 35.99
N ILE A 113 -3.99 -18.23 36.32
CA ILE A 113 -4.65 -18.33 37.63
C ILE A 113 -5.01 -19.79 37.96
N ASP A 114 -5.40 -20.59 36.96
CA ASP A 114 -5.74 -22.02 37.08
C ASP A 114 -4.54 -22.93 37.46
N GLN A 115 -3.33 -22.39 37.44
CA GLN A 115 -2.10 -23.11 37.79
C GLN A 115 -1.47 -22.60 39.09
N LEU A 116 -1.95 -21.47 39.65
CA LEU A 116 -1.36 -20.86 40.85
C LEU A 116 -1.57 -21.71 42.11
N ASP A 117 -2.72 -22.39 42.20
CA ASP A 117 -3.04 -23.26 43.34
C ASP A 117 -2.35 -24.63 43.26
N LYS A 118 -1.68 -24.94 42.13
CA LYS A 118 -1.01 -26.23 41.93
C LYS A 118 0.42 -26.14 42.45
N GLN A 119 0.72 -26.95 43.46
CA GLN A 119 2.09 -27.10 43.94
C GLN A 119 2.97 -27.71 42.83
N GLY A 120 4.06 -27.02 42.48
CA GLY A 120 5.08 -27.52 41.56
C GLY A 120 5.38 -26.64 40.34
N LEU A 121 6.03 -27.25 39.35
CA LEU A 121 6.40 -26.60 38.09
C LEU A 121 5.22 -26.63 37.11
N PHE A 122 4.81 -25.45 36.66
CA PHE A 122 3.84 -25.30 35.58
C PHE A 122 4.47 -24.61 34.36
N LYS A 123 3.88 -24.83 33.18
CA LYS A 123 4.38 -24.25 31.93
C LYS A 123 4.18 -22.73 31.91
N PHE A 124 5.23 -22.00 31.53
CA PHE A 124 5.23 -20.55 31.42
C PHE A 124 6.11 -20.11 30.24
N GLY A 125 5.51 -19.53 29.20
CA GLY A 125 6.21 -19.24 27.95
C GLY A 125 6.93 -20.49 27.40
N CYS A 126 8.21 -20.35 27.06
CA CYS A 126 9.08 -21.46 26.64
C CYS A 126 9.72 -22.22 27.80
N THR A 127 9.37 -21.92 29.05
CA THR A 127 10.01 -22.44 30.25
C THR A 127 8.96 -23.01 31.21
N SER A 128 9.40 -23.28 32.44
CA SER A 128 8.52 -23.60 33.55
C SER A 128 8.68 -22.54 34.64
N LEU A 129 7.62 -22.32 35.41
CA LEU A 129 7.60 -21.43 36.56
C LEU A 129 7.06 -22.18 37.77
N THR A 130 7.56 -21.83 38.95
CA THR A 130 7.01 -22.25 40.24
C THR A 130 6.95 -21.05 41.13
N ILE A 131 5.84 -20.92 41.85
CA ILE A 131 5.62 -19.88 42.83
C ILE A 131 5.41 -20.58 44.15
N SER A 132 6.10 -20.13 45.19
CA SER A 132 5.94 -20.73 46.52
C SER A 132 4.67 -20.24 47.19
N ASP A 133 4.02 -21.13 47.94
CA ASP A 133 2.79 -20.82 48.68
C ASP A 133 2.98 -19.62 49.63
N LYS A 134 4.18 -19.46 50.19
CA LYS A 134 4.55 -18.30 51.02
C LYS A 134 4.48 -16.96 50.28
N VAL A 135 4.80 -16.94 48.98
CA VAL A 135 4.70 -15.72 48.19
C VAL A 135 3.24 -15.40 47.90
N LEU A 136 2.44 -16.41 47.55
CA LEU A 136 1.01 -16.22 47.30
C LEU A 136 0.25 -15.80 48.56
N SER A 137 0.53 -16.41 49.71
CA SER A 137 -0.11 -16.07 51.00
C SER A 137 0.17 -14.64 51.46
N ASN A 138 1.30 -14.06 51.04
CA ASN A 138 1.70 -12.71 51.42
C ASN A 138 1.18 -11.63 50.46
N LEU A 139 0.54 -12.01 49.35
CA LEU A 139 -0.01 -11.06 48.39
C LEU A 139 -1.51 -10.88 48.65
N ASN A 140 -1.92 -9.61 48.75
CA ASN A 140 -3.33 -9.28 48.76
C ASN A 140 -3.87 -9.27 47.32
N LEU A 141 -4.83 -10.15 47.02
CA LEU A 141 -5.37 -10.32 45.66
C LEU A 141 -5.97 -9.03 45.08
N ASP A 142 -6.60 -8.19 45.90
CA ASP A 142 -7.27 -6.96 45.45
C ASP A 142 -6.28 -5.81 45.24
N THR A 143 -5.31 -5.67 46.14
CA THR A 143 -4.39 -4.52 46.12
C THR A 143 -3.10 -4.81 45.36
N ASP A 144 -2.60 -6.04 45.36
CA ASP A 144 -1.23 -6.36 44.91
C ASP A 144 -1.17 -7.03 43.55
N ILE A 145 -2.28 -7.56 43.04
CA ILE A 145 -2.32 -8.32 41.79
C ILE A 145 -3.23 -7.63 40.77
N PHE A 146 -2.81 -7.66 39.52
CA PHE A 146 -3.63 -7.39 38.35
C PHE A 146 -3.92 -8.73 37.65
N CYS A 147 -5.21 -9.08 37.59
CA CYS A 147 -5.69 -10.22 36.81
C CYS A 147 -6.14 -9.73 35.44
N SER A 148 -5.50 -10.24 34.39
CA SER A 148 -5.83 -9.91 33.02
C SER A 148 -7.13 -10.58 32.56
N PRO A 149 -7.77 -10.07 31.48
CA PRO A 149 -8.98 -10.67 30.92
C PRO A 149 -8.83 -12.14 30.44
N ASN A 150 -7.60 -12.59 30.13
CA ASN A 150 -7.31 -13.99 29.78
C ASN A 150 -6.88 -14.84 30.99
N GLY A 151 -7.10 -14.38 32.22
CA GLY A 151 -6.86 -15.17 33.43
C GLY A 151 -5.38 -15.33 33.79
N ILE A 152 -4.57 -14.29 33.55
CA ILE A 152 -3.14 -14.27 33.87
C ILE A 152 -2.89 -13.21 34.95
N ALA A 153 -2.19 -13.61 36.00
CA ALA A 153 -1.92 -12.75 37.14
C ALA A 153 -0.56 -12.06 37.00
N PHE A 154 -0.51 -10.77 37.32
CA PHE A 154 0.70 -9.97 37.39
C PHE A 154 0.76 -9.23 38.72
N VAL A 155 1.93 -9.13 39.35
CA VAL A 155 2.09 -8.25 40.52
C VAL A 155 2.09 -6.78 40.10
N LYS A 156 1.49 -5.92 40.91
CA LYS A 156 1.44 -4.48 40.67
C LYS A 156 2.77 -3.80 40.96
N ARG A 157 2.88 -2.55 40.48
CA ARG A 157 4.11 -1.74 40.45
C ARG A 157 4.77 -1.57 41.82
N HIS A 158 4.00 -1.47 42.91
CA HIS A 158 4.51 -1.25 44.26
C HIS A 158 5.21 -2.48 44.84
N ILE A 159 4.84 -3.69 44.40
CA ILE A 159 5.53 -4.93 44.76
C ILE A 159 6.83 -5.08 43.97
N ARG A 160 6.73 -4.92 42.64
CA ARG A 160 7.89 -5.00 41.74
C ARG A 160 7.61 -4.22 40.45
N ARG A 161 8.57 -3.42 40.01
CA ARG A 161 8.53 -2.79 38.68
C ARG A 161 9.04 -3.76 37.62
N GLY A 162 8.25 -3.99 36.58
CA GLY A 162 8.65 -4.84 35.45
C GLY A 162 9.74 -4.18 34.59
N ILE A 163 10.58 -5.00 33.96
CA ILE A 163 11.65 -4.54 33.05
C ILE A 163 11.05 -3.85 31.81
N LEU A 164 10.04 -4.46 31.18
CA LEU A 164 9.39 -3.90 29.99
C LEU A 164 8.68 -2.57 30.27
N PRO A 165 7.87 -2.43 31.35
CA PRO A 165 7.35 -1.13 31.78
C PRO A 165 8.42 -0.05 31.93
N VAL A 166 9.50 -0.33 32.69
CA VAL A 166 10.59 0.65 32.92
C VAL A 166 11.24 1.06 31.59
N MET A 167 11.58 0.09 30.73
CA MET A 167 12.18 0.36 29.44
C MET A 167 11.27 1.24 28.55
N LEU A 168 9.97 0.94 28.50
CA LEU A 168 9.02 1.68 27.68
C LEU A 168 8.72 3.09 28.24
N GLU A 169 8.69 3.25 29.56
CA GLU A 169 8.57 4.55 30.23
C GLU A 169 9.71 5.47 29.79
N GLU A 170 10.96 5.00 29.85
CA GLU A 170 12.14 5.78 29.43
C GLU A 170 12.13 6.09 27.92
N ILE A 171 11.83 5.09 27.08
CA ILE A 171 11.78 5.26 25.62
C ILE A 171 10.73 6.31 25.23
N LEU A 172 9.52 6.24 25.80
CA LEU A 172 8.43 7.14 25.45
C LEU A 172 8.63 8.54 26.04
N ALA A 173 9.13 8.65 27.28
CA ALA A 173 9.47 9.94 27.89
C ALA A 173 10.55 10.66 27.07
N THR A 174 11.62 9.95 26.72
CA THR A 174 12.70 10.47 25.85
C THR A 174 12.15 10.91 24.50
N ARG A 175 11.25 10.12 23.91
CA ARG A 175 10.64 10.47 22.63
C ARG A 175 9.81 11.74 22.71
N VAL A 176 9.05 11.94 23.79
CA VAL A 176 8.28 13.17 24.01
C VAL A 176 9.22 14.37 24.15
N MET A 177 10.29 14.23 24.94
CA MET A 177 11.33 15.25 25.08
C MET A 177 11.92 15.64 23.71
N VAL A 178 12.41 14.66 22.93
CA VAL A 178 12.99 14.88 21.60
C VAL A 178 11.98 15.59 20.68
N LYS A 179 10.73 15.15 20.65
CA LYS A 179 9.69 15.77 19.81
C LYS A 179 9.39 17.21 20.22
N ASN A 180 9.45 17.54 21.52
CA ASN A 180 9.25 18.90 21.99
C ASN A 180 10.43 19.79 21.58
N THR A 181 11.67 19.31 21.72
CA THR A 181 12.86 20.02 21.25
C THR A 181 12.83 20.25 19.75
N MET A 182 12.38 19.28 18.95
CA MET A 182 12.25 19.41 17.49
C MET A 182 11.32 20.55 17.04
N LYS A 183 10.32 20.93 17.85
CA LYS A 183 9.41 22.04 17.53
C LYS A 183 10.10 23.40 17.57
N LEU A 184 11.21 23.51 18.31
CA LEU A 184 11.97 24.74 18.51
C LEU A 184 13.11 24.92 17.51
N ILE A 185 13.39 23.91 16.67
CA ILE A 185 14.57 23.84 15.81
C ILE A 185 14.15 23.92 14.34
N ASP A 186 14.94 24.62 13.53
CA ASP A 186 14.73 24.67 12.08
C ASP A 186 14.86 23.28 11.44
N LYS A 187 13.87 22.92 10.61
CA LYS A 187 13.77 21.63 9.92
C LYS A 187 14.93 21.37 8.96
N LYS A 188 15.59 22.42 8.47
CA LYS A 188 16.74 22.29 7.56
C LYS A 188 18.04 21.99 8.29
N SER A 189 18.10 22.24 9.60
CA SER A 189 19.31 22.04 10.40
C SER A 189 19.73 20.57 10.46
N THR A 190 21.03 20.33 10.58
CA THR A 190 21.60 19.00 10.84
C THR A 190 21.08 18.42 12.15
N LEU A 191 20.94 19.26 13.17
CA LEU A 191 20.38 18.89 14.46
C LEU A 191 18.95 18.35 14.35
N TYR A 192 18.10 18.98 13.53
CA TYR A 192 16.73 18.46 13.30
C TYR A 192 16.75 17.07 12.69
N LYS A 193 17.63 16.81 11.70
CA LYS A 193 17.77 15.47 11.09
C LYS A 193 18.17 14.42 12.13
N THR A 194 19.14 14.75 13.00
CA THR A 194 19.55 13.89 14.12
C THR A 194 18.39 13.61 15.08
N LEU A 195 17.63 14.64 15.47
CA LEU A 195 16.50 14.48 16.37
C LEU A 195 15.34 13.70 15.73
N ASP A 196 15.10 13.88 14.42
CA ASP A 196 14.10 13.10 13.69
C ASP A 196 14.50 11.61 13.61
N ALA A 197 15.78 11.32 13.38
CA ALA A 197 16.30 9.96 13.47
C ALA A 197 16.08 9.38 14.89
N ARG A 198 16.38 10.14 15.95
CA ARG A 198 16.14 9.70 17.34
C ARG A 198 14.67 9.43 17.62
N GLN A 199 13.73 10.33 17.27
CA GLN A 199 12.31 10.10 17.54
C GLN A 199 11.76 8.90 16.74
N LEU A 200 12.27 8.68 15.53
CA LEU A 200 11.90 7.54 14.69
C LEU A 200 12.42 6.24 15.29
N CYS A 201 13.67 6.22 15.73
CA CYS A 201 14.30 5.11 16.44
C CYS A 201 13.46 4.69 17.66
N LEU A 202 13.14 5.65 18.53
CA LEU A 202 12.33 5.45 19.73
C LEU A 202 10.90 5.00 19.42
N LYS A 203 10.29 5.50 18.33
CA LYS A 203 8.98 5.04 17.85
C LYS A 203 9.02 3.57 17.42
N LEU A 204 10.02 3.21 16.62
CA LEU A 204 10.15 1.88 16.06
C LEU A 204 10.36 0.84 17.16
N ILE A 205 11.26 1.11 18.10
CA ILE A 205 11.54 0.17 19.19
C ILE A 205 10.32 -0.07 20.08
N ALA A 206 9.60 0.99 20.48
CA ALA A 206 8.39 0.86 21.30
C ALA A 206 7.34 -0.02 20.62
N ASN A 207 7.16 0.11 19.30
CA ASN A 207 6.20 -0.69 18.54
C ASN A 207 6.60 -2.16 18.43
N VAL A 208 7.89 -2.47 18.31
CA VAL A 208 8.37 -3.86 18.17
C VAL A 208 8.59 -4.56 19.51
N THR A 209 8.64 -3.85 20.64
CA THR A 209 8.80 -4.44 21.99
C THR A 209 7.72 -5.47 22.29
N PHE A 210 6.44 -5.17 22.01
CA PHE A 210 5.37 -6.16 22.15
C PHE A 210 5.58 -7.37 21.23
N GLY A 211 5.95 -7.13 19.97
CA GLY A 211 6.19 -8.22 19.01
C GLY A 211 7.31 -9.17 19.41
N TYR A 212 8.24 -8.72 20.28
CA TYR A 212 9.27 -9.58 20.86
C TYR A 212 8.68 -10.63 21.81
N THR A 213 7.69 -10.24 22.63
CA THR A 213 7.06 -11.16 23.59
C THR A 213 6.16 -12.19 22.92
N SER A 214 5.56 -11.85 21.77
CA SER A 214 4.60 -12.72 21.05
C SER A 214 5.23 -13.51 19.89
N ALA A 215 6.55 -13.52 19.73
CA ALA A 215 7.24 -14.09 18.56
C ALA A 215 7.31 -15.63 18.58
N SER A 216 6.20 -16.33 18.37
CA SER A 216 6.13 -17.79 18.55
C SER A 216 6.96 -18.63 17.56
N PHE A 217 7.22 -18.13 16.34
CA PHE A 217 7.95 -18.90 15.31
C PHE A 217 9.47 -18.79 15.43
N SER A 218 9.99 -17.57 15.44
CA SER A 218 11.43 -17.25 15.44
C SER A 218 11.87 -16.41 16.64
N GLY A 219 11.04 -16.33 17.69
CA GLY A 219 11.33 -15.56 18.90
C GLY A 219 12.49 -16.14 19.69
N ARG A 220 13.29 -15.24 20.26
CA ARG A 220 14.40 -15.62 21.12
C ARG A 220 14.00 -15.78 22.58
N MET A 221 13.01 -15.03 23.05
CA MET A 221 12.43 -15.20 24.40
C MET A 221 10.91 -14.92 24.38
N PRO A 222 10.12 -15.67 23.60
CA PRO A 222 8.67 -15.45 23.55
C PRO A 222 8.00 -15.96 24.83
N CYS A 223 6.91 -15.31 25.20
CA CYS A 223 6.05 -15.68 26.32
C CYS A 223 4.61 -15.35 25.95
N VAL A 224 3.85 -16.40 25.64
CA VAL A 224 2.45 -16.29 25.22
C VAL A 224 1.59 -15.63 26.30
N GLU A 225 1.87 -15.89 27.58
CA GLU A 225 1.14 -15.27 28.69
C GLU A 225 1.23 -13.74 28.66
N VAL A 226 2.43 -13.22 28.42
CA VAL A 226 2.68 -11.77 28.30
C VAL A 226 2.07 -11.23 27.01
N GLY A 227 2.32 -11.89 25.87
CA GLY A 227 1.83 -11.45 24.56
C GLY A 227 0.30 -11.38 24.49
N ASP A 228 -0.38 -12.45 24.88
CA ASP A 228 -1.84 -12.53 24.82
C ASP A 228 -2.51 -11.57 25.79
N THR A 229 -1.94 -11.37 26.98
CA THR A 229 -2.43 -10.38 27.94
C THR A 229 -2.48 -8.99 27.32
N ILE A 230 -1.41 -8.59 26.61
CA ILE A 230 -1.32 -7.26 25.99
C ILE A 230 -2.41 -7.12 24.92
N VAL A 231 -2.59 -8.12 24.06
CA VAL A 231 -3.59 -8.10 22.98
C VAL A 231 -5.01 -8.10 23.53
N HIS A 232 -5.31 -8.96 24.51
CA HIS A 232 -6.66 -9.06 25.08
C HIS A 232 -7.02 -7.80 25.88
N THR A 233 -6.08 -7.27 26.65
CA THR A 233 -6.29 -6.00 27.38
C THR A 233 -6.52 -4.84 26.42
N ALA A 234 -5.81 -4.79 25.29
CA ALA A 234 -6.02 -3.77 24.26
C ALA A 234 -7.39 -3.88 23.60
N ARG A 235 -7.83 -5.10 23.30
CA ARG A 235 -9.19 -5.37 22.84
C ARG A 235 -10.24 -4.89 23.85
N THR A 236 -10.07 -5.21 25.13
CA THR A 236 -10.99 -4.79 26.20
C THR A 236 -11.04 -3.26 26.32
N VAL A 237 -9.88 -2.59 26.21
CA VAL A 237 -9.81 -1.12 26.21
C VAL A 237 -10.63 -0.54 25.05
N LEU A 238 -10.50 -1.10 23.85
CA LEU A 238 -11.24 -0.64 22.67
C LEU A 238 -12.75 -0.92 22.78
N GLU A 239 -13.13 -2.11 23.25
CA GLU A 239 -14.54 -2.48 23.49
C GLU A 239 -15.20 -1.55 24.51
N ARG A 240 -14.52 -1.25 25.62
CA ARG A 240 -14.99 -0.26 26.60
C ARG A 240 -15.21 1.13 26.02
N ALA A 241 -14.35 1.59 25.11
CA ALA A 241 -14.55 2.87 24.43
C ALA A 241 -15.79 2.85 23.53
N ILE A 242 -16.00 1.76 22.80
CA ILE A 242 -17.17 1.56 21.93
C ILE A 242 -18.44 1.56 22.76
N ASP A 243 -18.45 0.81 23.86
CA ASP A 243 -19.58 0.74 24.77
C ASP A 243 -19.90 2.09 25.41
N PHE A 244 -18.87 2.83 25.82
CA PHE A 244 -19.04 4.18 26.35
C PHE A 244 -19.68 5.12 25.31
N ILE A 245 -19.22 5.11 24.06
CA ILE A 245 -19.81 5.93 23.00
C ILE A 245 -21.27 5.53 22.76
N ARG A 246 -21.56 4.23 22.75
CA ARG A 246 -22.91 3.70 22.52
C ARG A 246 -23.90 4.07 23.64
N THR A 247 -23.47 4.03 24.89
CA THR A 247 -24.33 4.34 26.05
C THR A 247 -24.48 5.85 26.31
N ASN A 248 -23.68 6.69 25.65
CA ASN A 248 -23.70 8.14 25.79
C ASN A 248 -24.09 8.85 24.47
N PRO A 249 -25.34 8.70 24.00
CA PRO A 249 -25.78 9.23 22.70
C PRO A 249 -25.77 10.76 22.63
N HIS A 250 -25.70 11.47 23.77
CA HIS A 250 -25.61 12.92 23.84
C HIS A 250 -24.36 13.50 23.16
N PHE A 251 -23.29 12.71 22.98
CA PHE A 251 -22.14 13.10 22.17
C PHE A 251 -22.44 13.14 20.66
N GLY A 252 -23.57 12.56 20.21
CA GLY A 252 -24.04 12.60 18.82
C GLY A 252 -23.24 11.74 17.84
N GLY A 253 -22.33 10.89 18.34
CA GLY A 253 -21.44 10.06 17.53
C GLY A 253 -21.87 8.59 17.47
N ARG A 254 -21.71 7.97 16.31
CA ARG A 254 -21.90 6.52 16.10
C ARG A 254 -20.61 5.87 15.64
N VAL A 255 -20.17 4.81 16.30
CA VAL A 255 -19.02 4.02 15.85
C VAL A 255 -19.38 3.28 14.56
N VAL A 256 -18.62 3.52 13.49
CA VAL A 256 -18.82 2.91 12.16
C VAL A 256 -17.70 1.96 11.75
N TYR A 257 -16.52 2.06 12.39
CA TYR A 257 -15.39 1.16 12.17
C TYR A 257 -14.40 1.25 13.34
N GLY A 258 -13.56 0.23 13.49
CA GLY A 258 -12.47 0.19 14.46
C GLY A 258 -11.36 -0.74 13.98
N ASP A 259 -10.12 -0.27 14.02
CA ASP A 259 -8.94 -1.00 13.55
C ASP A 259 -7.88 -0.99 14.65
N THR A 260 -7.86 -2.04 15.46
CA THR A 260 -6.90 -2.35 16.55
C THR A 260 -6.73 -1.31 17.66
N ASP A 261 -6.34 -0.11 17.31
CA ASP A 261 -6.01 1.03 18.16
C ASP A 261 -6.78 2.30 17.78
N SER A 262 -7.56 2.25 16.68
CA SER A 262 -8.33 3.38 16.18
C SER A 262 -9.84 3.12 16.17
N LEU A 263 -10.62 4.19 16.37
CA LEU A 263 -12.08 4.24 16.30
C LEU A 263 -12.54 5.29 15.30
N PHE A 264 -13.53 4.92 14.49
CA PHE A 264 -14.12 5.77 13.48
C PHE A 264 -15.55 6.10 13.90
N ILE A 265 -15.82 7.38 14.11
CA ILE A 265 -17.06 7.86 14.70
C ILE A 265 -17.74 8.80 13.72
N GLN A 266 -18.88 8.39 13.20
CA GLN A 266 -19.71 9.21 12.33
C GLN A 266 -20.53 10.19 13.17
N PHE A 267 -20.54 11.46 12.75
CA PHE A 267 -21.42 12.50 13.27
C PHE A 267 -22.44 12.90 12.18
N PRO A 268 -23.61 12.23 12.10
CA PRO A 268 -24.50 12.34 10.95
C PRO A 268 -25.16 13.73 10.81
N HIS A 269 -25.35 14.46 11.91
CA HIS A 269 -26.05 15.74 11.95
C HIS A 269 -25.13 16.94 12.23
N SER A 270 -23.82 16.75 12.06
CA SER A 270 -22.83 17.77 12.42
C SER A 270 -22.13 18.31 11.18
N THR A 271 -21.84 19.61 11.21
CA THR A 271 -20.84 20.21 10.31
C THR A 271 -19.44 19.74 10.68
N ARG A 272 -18.46 19.99 9.81
CA ARG A 272 -17.06 19.67 10.09
C ARG A 272 -16.56 20.34 11.37
N ALA A 273 -16.89 21.62 11.59
CA ALA A 273 -16.47 22.37 12.77
C ALA A 273 -17.09 21.80 14.07
N GLN A 274 -18.38 21.51 14.07
CA GLN A 274 -19.07 20.86 15.19
C GLN A 274 -18.49 19.47 15.47
N ALA A 275 -18.16 18.70 14.43
CA ALA A 275 -17.56 17.38 14.61
C ALA A 275 -16.17 17.45 15.28
N PHE A 276 -15.37 18.51 15.04
CA PHE A 276 -14.11 18.73 15.76
C PHE A 276 -14.38 18.94 17.25
N GLU A 277 -15.30 19.84 17.60
CA GLU A 277 -15.67 20.14 18.98
C GLU A 277 -16.21 18.90 19.72
N GLN A 278 -17.19 18.21 19.13
CA GLN A 278 -17.77 16.99 19.68
C GLN A 278 -16.72 15.89 19.87
N SER A 279 -15.80 15.74 18.91
CA SER A 279 -14.70 14.78 19.03
C SER A 279 -13.77 15.12 20.20
N HIS A 280 -13.44 16.40 20.41
CA HIS A 280 -12.60 16.82 21.54
C HIS A 280 -13.29 16.61 22.90
N LEU A 281 -14.58 16.90 23.01
CA LEU A 281 -15.37 16.61 24.21
C LEU A 281 -15.40 15.11 24.51
N LEU A 282 -15.66 14.29 23.49
CA LEU A 282 -15.68 12.84 23.61
C LEU A 282 -14.31 12.28 24.01
N VAL A 283 -13.22 12.76 23.40
CA VAL A 283 -11.85 12.36 23.76
C VAL A 283 -11.54 12.72 25.23
N LYS A 284 -11.99 13.88 25.71
CA LYS A 284 -11.81 14.26 27.12
C LYS A 284 -12.52 13.28 28.06
N ALA A 285 -13.77 12.92 27.75
CA ALA A 285 -14.55 11.96 28.54
C ALA A 285 -13.96 10.53 28.49
N LEU A 286 -13.60 10.04 27.31
CA LEU A 286 -12.99 8.71 27.14
C LEU A 286 -11.67 8.58 27.93
N ASN A 287 -10.86 9.63 27.96
CA ASN A 287 -9.59 9.61 28.70
C ASN A 287 -9.76 9.56 30.23
N GLN A 288 -10.97 9.79 30.77
CA GLN A 288 -11.26 9.61 32.19
C GLN A 288 -11.51 8.15 32.57
N LEU A 289 -11.76 7.27 31.59
CA LEU A 289 -12.08 5.85 31.82
C LEU A 289 -10.84 4.98 32.08
N TYR A 290 -9.66 5.45 31.69
CA TYR A 290 -8.46 4.63 31.64
C TYR A 290 -7.38 5.13 32.60
N PRO A 291 -6.60 4.20 33.20
CA PRO A 291 -5.45 4.59 34.00
C PRO A 291 -4.35 5.21 33.12
N SER A 292 -3.56 6.10 33.71
CA SER A 292 -2.35 6.62 33.08
C SER A 292 -1.37 5.47 32.78
N PRO A 293 -0.68 5.45 31.62
CA PRO A 293 -0.63 6.47 30.57
C PRO A 293 -1.52 6.19 29.35
N ILE A 294 -2.52 5.31 29.45
CA ILE A 294 -3.42 4.99 28.32
C ILE A 294 -4.22 6.24 27.95
N LYS A 295 -4.01 6.75 26.73
CA LYS A 295 -4.70 7.94 26.22
C LYS A 295 -5.14 7.78 24.79
N ILE A 296 -6.41 8.10 24.52
CA ILE A 296 -6.95 8.25 23.18
C ILE A 296 -6.79 9.70 22.72
N LYS A 297 -6.48 9.89 21.44
CA LYS A 297 -6.31 11.21 20.83
C LYS A 297 -7.18 11.35 19.60
N PHE A 298 -7.63 12.57 19.37
CA PHE A 298 -8.14 12.95 18.08
C PHE A 298 -7.00 12.98 17.06
N GLU A 299 -7.16 12.30 15.92
CA GLU A 299 -6.20 12.34 14.81
C GLU A 299 -6.67 13.30 13.71
N LYS A 300 -7.89 13.10 13.19
CA LYS A 300 -8.44 13.80 12.02
C LYS A 300 -9.93 13.58 11.86
N ILE A 301 -10.57 14.40 11.03
CA ILE A 301 -11.90 14.14 10.48
C ILE A 301 -11.78 13.81 9.00
N TYR A 302 -12.40 12.71 8.60
CA TYR A 302 -12.70 12.44 7.22
C TYR A 302 -14.00 13.14 6.81
N MET A 303 -13.92 13.92 5.75
CA MET A 303 -15.08 14.33 4.97
C MET A 303 -15.10 13.53 3.68
N GLN A 304 -16.31 13.20 3.20
CA GLN A 304 -16.50 12.44 1.96
C GLN A 304 -15.59 11.20 1.91
N SER A 305 -15.92 10.20 2.72
CA SER A 305 -15.12 8.99 2.85
C SER A 305 -15.83 7.76 2.35
N VAL A 306 -15.06 6.71 2.05
CA VAL A 306 -15.51 5.38 1.70
C VAL A 306 -14.89 4.42 2.69
N LEU A 307 -15.73 3.69 3.43
CA LEU A 307 -15.30 2.53 4.20
C LEU A 307 -15.72 1.31 3.39
N ALA A 308 -14.79 0.65 2.72
CA ALA A 308 -15.10 -0.46 1.81
C ALA A 308 -15.10 -1.80 2.54
N SER A 309 -14.01 -2.09 3.25
CA SER A 309 -13.88 -3.28 4.09
C SER A 309 -12.73 -3.09 5.10
N LYS A 310 -12.49 -4.09 5.95
CA LYS A 310 -11.38 -4.08 6.92
C LYS A 310 -10.07 -3.65 6.25
N LYS A 311 -9.43 -2.63 6.84
CA LYS A 311 -8.17 -2.02 6.37
C LYS A 311 -8.22 -1.44 4.95
N ARG A 312 -9.42 -1.19 4.40
CA ARG A 312 -9.65 -0.60 3.07
C ARG A 312 -10.62 0.56 3.17
N TYR A 313 -10.08 1.76 3.25
CA TYR A 313 -10.85 2.99 3.36
C TYR A 313 -10.11 4.19 2.78
N VAL A 314 -10.86 5.24 2.46
CA VAL A 314 -10.34 6.47 1.87
C VAL A 314 -11.22 7.64 2.24
N GLY A 315 -10.65 8.84 2.38
CA GLY A 315 -11.43 10.06 2.56
C GLY A 315 -10.59 11.31 2.44
N MET A 316 -11.24 12.46 2.45
CA MET A 316 -10.57 13.75 2.54
C MET A 316 -10.30 14.06 4.00
N SER A 317 -9.05 13.95 4.45
CA SER A 317 -8.67 14.17 5.84
C SER A 317 -8.42 15.63 6.17
N TYR A 318 -8.93 16.05 7.32
CA TYR A 318 -8.74 17.36 7.93
C TYR A 318 -8.21 17.17 9.35
N GLU A 319 -7.00 17.69 9.61
CA GLU A 319 -6.33 17.56 10.91
C GLU A 319 -6.62 18.76 11.84
N ILE A 320 -6.95 19.92 11.25
CA ILE A 320 -7.30 21.15 11.97
C ILE A 320 -8.58 21.77 11.38
N VAL A 321 -9.29 22.55 12.21
CA VAL A 321 -10.60 23.15 11.86
C VAL A 321 -10.51 24.05 10.62
N ASP A 322 -9.48 24.91 10.58
CA ASP A 322 -9.28 25.94 9.54
C ASP A 322 -8.63 25.41 8.26
N GLN A 323 -8.40 24.10 8.17
CA GLN A 323 -7.82 23.49 6.98
C GLN A 323 -8.80 23.64 5.80
N LYS A 324 -8.41 24.47 4.81
CA LYS A 324 -9.24 24.76 3.63
C LYS A 324 -9.39 23.54 2.71
N GLN A 325 -8.30 22.84 2.41
CA GLN A 325 -8.31 21.69 1.51
C GLN A 325 -7.96 20.40 2.25
N GLY A 326 -8.82 19.40 2.13
CA GLY A 326 -8.57 18.08 2.68
C GLY A 326 -7.44 17.37 1.94
N LYS A 327 -6.72 16.51 2.66
CA LYS A 327 -5.71 15.63 2.06
C LYS A 327 -6.37 14.31 1.67
N PHE A 328 -6.15 13.85 0.44
CA PHE A 328 -6.62 12.52 0.03
C PHE A 328 -5.82 11.44 0.78
N ASP A 329 -6.41 10.84 1.81
CA ASP A 329 -5.79 9.80 2.62
C ASP A 329 -6.50 8.47 2.34
N ALA A 330 -5.73 7.51 1.86
CA ALA A 330 -6.19 6.22 1.39
C ALA A 330 -5.39 5.10 2.05
N LYS A 331 -6.08 4.08 2.57
CA LYS A 331 -5.50 2.90 3.21
C LYS A 331 -5.98 1.64 2.52
N GLY A 332 -5.05 0.77 2.14
CA GLY A 332 -5.31 -0.58 1.60
C GLY A 332 -5.98 -0.68 0.23
N ILE A 333 -6.55 0.41 -0.30
CA ILE A 333 -7.12 0.48 -1.65
C ILE A 333 -6.05 0.61 -2.73
N GLU A 334 -6.43 0.41 -3.97
CA GLU A 334 -5.54 0.30 -5.14
C GLU A 334 -4.72 1.57 -5.39
N THR A 335 -5.10 2.73 -4.84
CA THR A 335 -4.35 3.98 -5.03
C THR A 335 -2.98 3.97 -4.38
N VAL A 336 -2.80 3.21 -3.28
CA VAL A 336 -1.54 3.12 -2.51
C VAL A 336 -0.83 1.77 -2.65
N ARG A 337 -1.47 0.83 -3.34
CA ARG A 337 -0.94 -0.51 -3.58
C ARG A 337 0.07 -0.49 -4.72
N ARG A 338 1.15 -1.26 -4.58
CA ARG A 338 2.25 -1.37 -5.57
C ARG A 338 2.19 -2.64 -6.42
N ASP A 339 1.21 -3.51 -6.17
CA ASP A 339 1.01 -4.76 -6.90
C ASP A 339 0.06 -4.62 -8.11
N THR A 340 -0.49 -3.42 -8.31
CA THR A 340 -1.30 -3.03 -9.47
C THR A 340 -0.57 -2.01 -10.35
N CYS A 341 -1.13 -1.73 -11.52
CA CYS A 341 -0.59 -0.75 -12.46
C CYS A 341 -1.08 0.68 -12.14
N LEU A 342 -0.28 1.67 -12.51
CA LEU A 342 -0.51 3.07 -12.13
C LEU A 342 -1.82 3.65 -12.72
N ILE A 343 -2.28 3.15 -13.87
CA ILE A 343 -3.55 3.56 -14.49
C ILE A 343 -4.74 3.31 -13.57
N VAL A 344 -4.74 2.19 -12.83
CA VAL A 344 -5.81 1.84 -11.88
C VAL A 344 -5.83 2.86 -10.74
N SER A 345 -4.65 3.15 -10.17
CA SER A 345 -4.51 4.14 -9.10
C SER A 345 -4.98 5.53 -9.55
N LYS A 346 -4.55 5.98 -10.74
CA LYS A 346 -4.93 7.27 -11.33
C LYS A 346 -6.44 7.40 -11.53
N ILE A 347 -7.06 6.43 -12.22
CA ILE A 347 -8.50 6.47 -12.51
C ILE A 347 -9.32 6.38 -11.23
N LEU A 348 -8.97 5.47 -10.30
CA LEU A 348 -9.68 5.34 -9.03
C LEU A 348 -9.56 6.62 -8.19
N GLN A 349 -8.36 7.16 -8.03
CA GLN A 349 -8.13 8.38 -7.25
C GLN A 349 -8.91 9.57 -7.84
N GLN A 350 -8.87 9.76 -9.15
CA GLN A 350 -9.58 10.86 -9.81
C GLN A 350 -11.09 10.67 -9.75
N SER A 351 -11.59 9.44 -9.92
CA SER A 351 -13.01 9.11 -9.80
C SER A 351 -13.55 9.42 -8.40
N LEU A 352 -12.81 9.04 -7.36
CA LEU A 352 -13.18 9.32 -5.96
C LEU A 352 -13.10 10.81 -5.64
N LYS A 353 -12.06 11.52 -6.10
CA LYS A 353 -11.99 12.98 -5.94
C LYS A 353 -13.17 13.69 -6.59
N LEU A 354 -13.53 13.29 -7.80
CA LEU A 354 -14.67 13.85 -8.53
C LEU A 354 -15.98 13.57 -7.79
N LEU A 355 -16.16 12.35 -7.28
CA LEU A 355 -17.31 11.98 -6.45
C LEU A 355 -17.38 12.83 -5.17
N PHE A 356 -16.26 13.00 -4.47
CA PHE A 356 -16.22 13.76 -3.22
C PHE A 356 -16.49 15.25 -3.43
N GLN A 357 -16.04 15.82 -4.55
CA GLN A 357 -16.26 17.22 -4.89
C GLN A 357 -17.68 17.50 -5.36
N THR A 358 -18.23 16.64 -6.22
CA THR A 358 -19.48 16.92 -6.95
C THR A 358 -20.68 16.21 -6.38
N LYS A 359 -20.48 15.11 -5.63
CA LYS A 359 -21.52 14.16 -5.20
C LYS A 359 -22.35 13.59 -6.36
N ASP A 360 -21.81 13.65 -7.58
CA ASP A 360 -22.50 13.31 -8.82
C ASP A 360 -21.82 12.11 -9.50
N VAL A 361 -22.49 10.96 -9.44
CA VAL A 361 -22.02 9.70 -10.05
C VAL A 361 -22.02 9.80 -11.58
N THR A 362 -22.88 10.61 -12.20
CA THR A 362 -22.93 10.76 -13.66
C THR A 362 -21.65 11.39 -14.20
N ARG A 363 -21.07 12.35 -13.47
CA ARG A 363 -19.75 12.92 -13.82
C ARG A 363 -18.64 11.88 -13.71
N VAL A 364 -18.67 11.04 -12.67
CA VAL A 364 -17.72 9.94 -12.52
C VAL A 364 -17.85 8.95 -13.67
N ARG A 365 -19.07 8.57 -14.05
CA ARG A 365 -19.34 7.69 -15.19
C ARG A 365 -18.75 8.25 -16.49
N ARG A 366 -19.01 9.53 -16.81
CA ARG A 366 -18.47 10.19 -18.01
C ARG A 366 -16.95 10.19 -18.02
N TYR A 367 -16.31 10.49 -16.89
CA TYR A 367 -14.85 10.44 -16.76
C TYR A 367 -14.31 9.02 -17.01
N VAL A 368 -14.90 8.00 -16.38
CA VAL A 368 -14.45 6.61 -16.55
C VAL A 368 -14.66 6.12 -17.99
N GLN A 369 -15.78 6.47 -18.62
CA GLN A 369 -16.04 6.14 -20.03
C GLN A 369 -15.01 6.77 -20.95
N PHE A 370 -14.69 8.05 -20.76
CA PHE A 370 -13.65 8.74 -21.51
C PHE A 370 -12.26 8.12 -21.34
N GLU A 371 -11.90 7.71 -20.12
CA GLU A 371 -10.64 7.00 -19.88
C GLU A 371 -10.64 5.63 -20.56
N CYS A 372 -11.74 4.87 -20.49
CA CYS A 372 -11.86 3.58 -21.19
C CYS A 372 -11.74 3.74 -22.71
N GLU A 373 -12.39 4.75 -23.30
CA GLU A 373 -12.30 5.04 -24.74
C GLU A 373 -10.87 5.36 -25.16
N LYS A 374 -10.12 6.16 -24.38
CA LYS A 374 -8.69 6.39 -24.61
C LYS A 374 -7.88 5.10 -24.60
N ILE A 375 -8.19 4.17 -23.70
CA ILE A 375 -7.50 2.88 -23.61
C ILE A 375 -7.83 2.00 -24.82
N LEU A 376 -9.09 1.97 -25.25
CA LEU A 376 -9.55 1.20 -26.41
C LEU A 376 -8.97 1.74 -27.72
N THR A 377 -8.89 3.07 -27.87
CA THR A 377 -8.33 3.75 -29.04
C THR A 377 -6.80 3.88 -29.02
N ASN A 378 -6.12 3.13 -28.13
CA ASN A 378 -4.67 3.12 -27.99
C ASN A 378 -4.06 4.52 -27.71
N ARG A 379 -4.82 5.43 -27.07
CA ARG A 379 -4.41 6.80 -26.67
C ARG A 379 -3.98 6.84 -25.20
N PHE A 380 -2.96 6.05 -24.85
CA PHE A 380 -2.45 5.97 -23.48
C PHE A 380 -0.91 6.02 -23.40
N ASN A 381 -0.39 6.22 -22.17
CA ASN A 381 1.02 6.10 -21.84
C ASN A 381 1.30 4.67 -21.32
N LEU A 382 2.18 3.92 -21.98
CA LEU A 382 2.46 2.52 -21.63
C LEU A 382 2.98 2.36 -20.19
N LEU A 383 3.73 3.33 -19.67
CA LEU A 383 4.23 3.28 -18.29
C LEU A 383 3.12 3.12 -17.25
N ASP A 384 1.91 3.60 -17.55
CA ASP A 384 0.78 3.50 -16.63
C ASP A 384 0.23 2.07 -16.52
N PHE A 385 0.59 1.18 -17.45
CA PHE A 385 0.08 -0.20 -17.57
C PHE A 385 1.07 -1.25 -17.04
N ILE A 386 2.24 -0.83 -16.56
CA ILE A 386 3.29 -1.71 -16.07
C ILE A 386 2.89 -2.25 -14.69
N PHE A 387 2.91 -3.57 -14.55
CA PHE A 387 2.95 -4.25 -13.26
C PHE A 387 4.39 -4.41 -12.80
N ALA A 388 4.63 -4.30 -11.50
CA ALA A 388 5.94 -4.56 -10.89
C ALA A 388 5.79 -5.48 -9.67
N LYS A 389 6.02 -6.79 -9.88
CA LYS A 389 5.86 -7.81 -8.82
C LYS A 389 7.19 -8.32 -8.32
N GLU A 390 7.26 -8.57 -7.03
CA GLU A 390 8.46 -9.06 -6.36
C GLU A 390 8.81 -10.49 -6.80
N TYR A 391 10.06 -10.72 -7.14
CA TYR A 391 10.61 -12.04 -7.39
C TYR A 391 11.10 -12.68 -6.10
N ARG A 392 10.50 -13.81 -5.70
CA ARG A 392 10.78 -14.49 -4.44
C ARG A 392 11.94 -15.51 -4.52
N GLY A 393 12.59 -15.63 -5.67
CA GLY A 393 13.58 -16.67 -5.95
C GLY A 393 12.92 -17.96 -6.44
N LYS A 394 13.56 -18.64 -7.39
CA LYS A 394 13.04 -19.82 -8.09
C LYS A 394 12.55 -20.92 -7.15
N THR A 395 13.31 -21.20 -6.09
CA THR A 395 13.04 -22.27 -5.12
C THR A 395 11.85 -22.00 -4.20
N ARG A 396 11.39 -20.75 -4.09
CA ARG A 396 10.23 -20.39 -3.25
C ARG A 396 8.90 -20.47 -3.97
N TYR A 397 8.91 -20.74 -5.26
CA TYR A 397 7.71 -20.96 -6.05
C TYR A 397 7.43 -22.44 -6.19
N HIS A 398 6.15 -22.80 -6.25
CA HIS A 398 5.77 -24.12 -6.72
C HIS A 398 6.21 -24.29 -8.19
N PRO A 399 6.72 -25.46 -8.61
CA PRO A 399 7.25 -25.66 -9.97
C PRO A 399 6.29 -25.30 -11.11
N SER A 400 4.99 -25.48 -10.90
CA SER A 400 3.93 -25.17 -11.87
C SER A 400 3.26 -23.80 -11.66
N ALA A 401 3.78 -22.93 -10.79
CA ALA A 401 3.13 -21.67 -10.46
C ALA A 401 3.14 -20.69 -11.66
N PRO A 402 1.98 -20.25 -12.19
CA PRO A 402 1.91 -19.33 -13.32
C PRO A 402 2.14 -17.88 -12.87
N VAL A 403 3.36 -17.58 -12.40
CA VAL A 403 3.74 -16.25 -11.88
C VAL A 403 4.56 -15.50 -12.93
N PRO A 404 4.12 -14.32 -13.40
CA PRO A 404 4.83 -13.54 -14.43
C PRO A 404 6.30 -13.28 -14.09
N ALA A 405 6.60 -12.88 -12.85
CA ALA A 405 7.97 -12.64 -12.41
C ALA A 405 8.86 -13.88 -12.50
N LEU A 406 8.32 -15.08 -12.20
CA LEU A 406 9.04 -16.35 -12.33
C LEU A 406 9.27 -16.71 -13.81
N ARG A 407 8.24 -16.59 -14.65
CA ARG A 407 8.35 -16.84 -16.09
C ARG A 407 9.43 -15.95 -16.72
N ILE A 408 9.39 -14.65 -16.43
CA ILE A 408 10.37 -13.68 -16.93
C ILE A 408 11.78 -14.01 -16.41
N ALA A 409 11.91 -14.37 -15.13
CA ALA A 409 13.19 -14.78 -14.56
C ALA A 409 13.78 -16.00 -15.29
N ILE A 410 12.96 -17.03 -15.56
CA ILE A 410 13.37 -18.23 -16.31
C ILE A 410 13.74 -17.86 -17.76
N GLU A 411 12.94 -17.05 -18.44
CA GLU A 411 13.24 -16.59 -19.81
C GLU A 411 14.54 -15.80 -19.88
N ARG A 412 14.78 -14.88 -18.93
CA ARG A 412 16.03 -14.13 -18.84
C ARG A 412 17.24 -15.03 -18.56
N ALA A 413 17.10 -15.96 -17.61
CA ALA A 413 18.16 -16.90 -17.26
C ALA A 413 18.56 -17.83 -18.42
N LYS A 414 17.60 -18.20 -19.29
CA LYS A 414 17.89 -18.95 -20.53
C LYS A 414 18.79 -18.17 -21.49
N THR A 415 18.55 -16.86 -21.62
CA THR A 415 19.37 -15.99 -22.48
C THR A 415 20.72 -15.64 -21.85
N ASN A 416 20.72 -15.37 -20.54
CA ASN A 416 21.90 -15.05 -19.76
C ASN A 416 21.64 -15.44 -18.29
N PRO A 417 22.37 -16.41 -17.71
CA PRO A 417 22.20 -16.81 -16.32
C PRO A 417 22.32 -15.65 -15.31
N LEU A 418 23.11 -14.62 -15.62
CA LEU A 418 23.29 -13.43 -14.79
C LEU A 418 22.13 -12.41 -14.89
N ALA A 419 21.18 -12.64 -15.81
CA ALA A 419 20.00 -11.80 -15.95
C ALA A 419 18.81 -12.28 -15.10
N GLU A 420 18.99 -13.34 -14.30
CA GLU A 420 18.02 -13.72 -13.27
C GLU A 420 17.87 -12.58 -12.24
N PRO A 421 16.65 -12.08 -11.97
CA PRO A 421 16.42 -11.05 -10.96
C PRO A 421 16.86 -11.50 -9.57
N ASN A 422 17.30 -10.55 -8.75
CA ASN A 422 17.62 -10.85 -7.35
C ASN A 422 16.36 -11.15 -6.53
N GLN A 423 16.50 -11.92 -5.45
CA GLN A 423 15.38 -12.12 -4.52
C GLN A 423 14.96 -10.77 -3.91
N GLY A 424 13.66 -10.47 -3.98
CA GLY A 424 13.09 -9.18 -3.56
C GLY A 424 13.04 -8.13 -4.68
N GLU A 425 13.66 -8.39 -5.83
CA GLU A 425 13.63 -7.47 -6.97
C GLU A 425 12.22 -7.40 -7.57
N ARG A 426 11.81 -6.20 -7.99
CA ARG A 426 10.51 -5.96 -8.63
C ARG A 426 10.66 -6.13 -10.14
N VAL A 427 10.06 -7.19 -10.69
CA VAL A 427 10.12 -7.50 -12.12
C VAL A 427 8.98 -6.78 -12.86
N PRO A 428 9.29 -5.86 -13.79
CA PRO A 428 8.28 -5.13 -14.54
C PRO A 428 7.75 -5.93 -15.75
N TYR A 429 6.44 -5.85 -16.00
CA TYR A 429 5.80 -6.48 -17.18
C TYR A 429 4.48 -5.82 -17.55
N VAL A 430 4.01 -6.06 -18.78
CA VAL A 430 2.68 -5.63 -19.27
C VAL A 430 1.91 -6.82 -19.84
N ILE A 431 0.59 -6.69 -19.95
CA ILE A 431 -0.28 -7.72 -20.55
C ILE A 431 -0.71 -7.29 -21.95
N GLY A 432 -0.20 -7.99 -22.96
CA GLY A 432 -0.57 -7.82 -24.36
C GLY A 432 -1.62 -8.83 -24.82
N PHE A 433 -2.05 -8.75 -26.07
CA PHE A 433 -2.67 -9.88 -26.76
C PHE A 433 -1.60 -10.90 -27.10
N ASN A 434 -1.98 -12.18 -27.10
CA ASN A 434 -1.19 -13.24 -27.70
C ASN A 434 -1.68 -13.42 -29.14
N THR A 435 -0.78 -13.26 -30.11
CA THR A 435 -1.07 -13.37 -31.55
C THR A 435 -0.93 -14.81 -32.07
N GLU A 436 -0.42 -15.72 -31.26
CA GLU A 436 -0.09 -17.10 -31.65
C GLU A 436 -1.14 -18.11 -31.15
N LEU A 437 -1.84 -17.80 -30.06
CA LEU A 437 -2.78 -18.72 -29.39
C LEU A 437 -4.17 -18.11 -29.26
N LEU A 438 -5.16 -18.70 -29.94
CA LEU A 438 -6.58 -18.31 -29.90
C LEU A 438 -7.20 -18.36 -28.49
N ASN A 439 -6.73 -19.26 -27.62
CA ASN A 439 -7.16 -19.42 -26.23
C ASN A 439 -5.97 -19.33 -25.25
N ALA A 440 -5.15 -18.29 -25.40
CA ALA A 440 -3.99 -18.07 -24.53
C ALA A 440 -4.40 -17.88 -23.06
N ASN A 441 -3.69 -18.53 -22.14
CA ASN A 441 -3.81 -18.20 -20.73
C ASN A 441 -3.21 -16.80 -20.48
N LEU A 442 -3.63 -16.14 -19.39
CA LEU A 442 -3.12 -14.81 -19.05
C LEU A 442 -1.58 -14.76 -18.94
N ILE A 443 -0.97 -15.86 -18.49
CA ILE A 443 0.48 -15.99 -18.36
C ILE A 443 1.20 -15.96 -19.71
N ASP A 444 0.54 -16.37 -20.79
CA ASP A 444 1.06 -16.38 -22.17
C ASP A 444 0.90 -15.01 -22.85
N CYS A 445 0.14 -14.11 -22.22
CA CYS A 445 -0.05 -12.72 -22.64
C CYS A 445 0.94 -11.76 -21.95
N VAL A 446 1.95 -12.27 -21.24
CA VAL A 446 2.93 -11.46 -20.51
C VAL A 446 4.06 -11.00 -21.43
N TRP A 447 4.30 -9.69 -21.44
CA TRP A 447 5.37 -9.08 -22.21
C TRP A 447 6.35 -8.34 -21.29
N THR A 448 7.65 -8.56 -21.52
CA THR A 448 8.70 -7.70 -20.95
C THR A 448 8.78 -6.40 -21.73
N LEU A 449 9.22 -5.33 -21.08
CA LEU A 449 9.32 -4.03 -21.72
C LEU A 449 10.31 -4.03 -22.89
N ASP A 450 11.39 -4.82 -22.80
CA ASP A 450 12.36 -5.00 -23.88
C ASP A 450 11.70 -5.62 -25.11
N LYS A 451 10.89 -6.68 -24.93
CA LYS A 451 10.12 -7.32 -26.01
C LYS A 451 9.11 -6.35 -26.63
N VAL A 452 8.48 -5.47 -25.84
CA VAL A 452 7.56 -4.45 -26.37
C VAL A 452 8.28 -3.46 -27.28
N LEU A 453 9.52 -3.07 -26.95
CA LEU A 453 10.32 -2.18 -27.79
C LEU A 453 10.90 -2.89 -29.02
N GLN A 454 11.19 -4.20 -28.92
CA GLN A 454 11.79 -5.00 -29.99
C GLN A 454 10.76 -5.50 -31.02
N TYR A 455 9.65 -6.11 -30.59
CA TYR A 455 8.65 -6.77 -31.45
C TYR A 455 7.37 -5.93 -31.57
N LYS A 456 7.57 -4.66 -31.93
CA LYS A 456 6.58 -3.61 -31.74
C LYS A 456 5.35 -3.70 -32.65
N SER A 457 5.51 -4.14 -33.91
CA SER A 457 4.39 -4.32 -34.84
C SER A 457 3.40 -5.39 -34.37
N GLN A 458 3.86 -6.30 -33.51
CA GLN A 458 3.08 -7.42 -32.98
C GLN A 458 2.47 -7.09 -31.61
N PHE A 459 3.03 -6.13 -30.86
CA PHE A 459 2.53 -5.79 -29.54
C PHE A 459 1.25 -4.93 -29.61
N LYS A 460 0.14 -5.52 -29.18
CA LYS A 460 -1.10 -4.82 -28.86
C LYS A 460 -1.43 -5.01 -27.39
N LEU A 461 -1.66 -3.93 -26.65
CA LEU A 461 -2.07 -4.02 -25.25
C LEU A 461 -3.43 -4.73 -25.16
N ASN A 462 -3.60 -5.63 -24.19
CA ASN A 462 -4.91 -6.22 -23.91
C ASN A 462 -5.80 -5.23 -23.14
N SER A 463 -6.28 -4.21 -23.83
CA SER A 463 -7.10 -3.13 -23.26
C SER A 463 -8.30 -3.65 -22.47
N MET A 464 -8.96 -4.70 -22.98
CA MET A 464 -10.11 -5.31 -22.32
C MET A 464 -9.76 -5.97 -20.98
N TYR A 465 -8.61 -6.63 -20.89
CA TYR A 465 -8.12 -7.16 -19.61
C TYR A 465 -7.93 -6.04 -18.58
N TYR A 466 -7.26 -4.94 -18.94
CA TYR A 466 -7.05 -3.83 -18.01
C TYR A 466 -8.36 -3.16 -17.58
N ILE A 467 -9.29 -2.93 -18.51
CA ILE A 467 -10.59 -2.33 -18.19
C ILE A 467 -11.39 -3.28 -17.28
N LYS A 468 -11.68 -4.50 -17.72
CA LYS A 468 -12.60 -5.43 -17.03
C LYS A 468 -12.01 -6.09 -15.79
N LYS A 469 -10.70 -6.36 -15.76
CA LYS A 469 -10.07 -7.12 -14.66
C LYS A 469 -9.26 -6.25 -13.69
N GLN A 470 -8.91 -5.02 -14.06
CA GLN A 470 -8.10 -4.14 -13.20
C GLN A 470 -8.85 -2.88 -12.78
N ILE A 471 -9.30 -2.06 -13.74
CA ILE A 471 -9.88 -0.74 -13.48
C ILE A 471 -11.28 -0.85 -12.87
N LEU A 472 -12.21 -1.55 -13.55
CA LEU A 472 -13.60 -1.64 -13.11
C LEU A 472 -13.75 -2.31 -11.74
N PRO A 473 -13.08 -3.45 -11.42
CA PRO A 473 -13.19 -4.03 -10.09
C PRO A 473 -12.71 -3.12 -8.96
N ALA A 474 -11.73 -2.25 -9.21
CA ALA A 474 -11.25 -1.28 -8.21
C ALA A 474 -12.28 -0.18 -7.94
N LEU A 475 -12.95 0.29 -9.00
CA LEU A 475 -14.07 1.24 -8.88
C LEU A 475 -15.30 0.61 -8.22
N ASP A 476 -15.64 -0.62 -8.62
CA ASP A 476 -16.80 -1.36 -8.14
C ASP A 476 -16.74 -1.56 -6.61
N ARG A 477 -15.57 -1.92 -6.06
CA ARG A 477 -15.35 -2.03 -4.61
C ARG A 477 -15.73 -0.79 -3.81
N CYS A 478 -15.70 0.39 -4.42
CA CYS A 478 -16.07 1.65 -3.78
C CYS A 478 -17.50 2.09 -4.14
N LEU A 479 -17.90 1.97 -5.41
CA LEU A 479 -19.15 2.52 -5.93
C LEU A 479 -20.35 1.57 -5.78
N ALA A 480 -20.12 0.25 -5.71
CA ALA A 480 -21.20 -0.71 -5.44
C ALA A 480 -21.87 -0.46 -4.08
N LEU A 481 -21.17 0.19 -3.14
CA LEU A 481 -21.70 0.57 -1.82
C LEU A 481 -22.90 1.52 -1.90
N ILE A 482 -23.06 2.25 -3.00
CA ILE A 482 -24.22 3.12 -3.28
C ILE A 482 -25.12 2.53 -4.38
N GLY A 483 -25.03 1.23 -4.64
CA GLY A 483 -25.85 0.52 -5.63
C GLY A 483 -25.43 0.71 -7.09
N VAL A 484 -24.24 1.27 -7.35
CA VAL A 484 -23.77 1.54 -8.71
C VAL A 484 -23.03 0.32 -9.25
N ASN A 485 -23.52 -0.25 -10.36
CA ASN A 485 -22.80 -1.26 -11.12
C ASN A 485 -21.95 -0.61 -12.22
N VAL A 486 -20.64 -0.52 -11.99
CA VAL A 486 -19.71 0.12 -12.93
C VAL A 486 -19.45 -0.70 -14.19
N PHE A 487 -19.71 -2.01 -14.17
CA PHE A 487 -19.50 -2.86 -15.34
C PHE A 487 -20.48 -2.55 -16.47
N LYS A 488 -21.69 -2.06 -16.14
CA LYS A 488 -22.66 -1.61 -17.14
C LYS A 488 -22.22 -0.34 -17.88
N TRP A 489 -21.25 0.41 -17.35
CA TRP A 489 -20.82 1.68 -17.96
C TRP A 489 -20.08 1.50 -19.28
N ILE A 490 -19.56 0.29 -19.53
CA ILE A 490 -18.80 -0.02 -20.75
C ILE A 490 -19.62 -0.73 -21.81
N ASP A 491 -20.85 -1.16 -21.53
CA ASP A 491 -21.65 -1.94 -22.49
C ASP A 491 -21.87 -1.16 -23.79
N ASN A 492 -22.23 0.12 -23.71
CA ASN A 492 -22.42 0.98 -24.88
C ASN A 492 -21.10 1.25 -25.63
N LEU A 493 -19.97 1.35 -24.93
CA LEU A 493 -18.65 1.56 -25.56
C LEU A 493 -18.21 0.32 -26.36
N LEU A 494 -18.63 -0.87 -25.95
CA LEU A 494 -18.32 -2.11 -26.67
C LEU A 494 -19.18 -2.29 -27.92
N ILE A 495 -20.40 -1.75 -27.92
CA ILE A 495 -21.28 -1.76 -29.10
C ILE A 495 -20.72 -0.81 -30.18
N ASP A 496 -20.27 0.40 -29.81
CA ASP A 496 -19.74 1.39 -30.77
C ASP A 496 -18.42 0.97 -31.44
N VAL A 497 -17.56 0.24 -30.72
CA VAL A 497 -16.34 -0.34 -31.32
C VAL A 497 -16.71 -1.46 -32.29
N ASN A 498 -17.74 -2.26 -31.97
CA ASN A 498 -18.22 -3.33 -32.84
C ASN A 498 -19.10 -2.81 -33.99
N SER A 499 -19.74 -1.64 -33.91
CA SER A 499 -20.54 -1.08 -35.01
C SER A 499 -19.73 -0.42 -36.10
N ASN A 500 -18.48 -0.01 -35.83
CA ASN A 500 -17.49 0.22 -36.87
C ASN A 500 -16.89 -1.08 -37.45
N ASP A 501 -17.23 -2.24 -36.89
CA ASP A 501 -16.88 -3.59 -37.36
C ASP A 501 -18.14 -4.41 -37.76
N LYS A 502 -19.32 -3.78 -37.90
CA LYS A 502 -20.62 -4.45 -38.18
C LYS A 502 -20.80 -4.94 -39.63
N GLN A 503 -19.70 -5.27 -40.31
CA GLN A 503 -19.69 -6.14 -41.49
C GLN A 503 -18.96 -7.47 -41.26
N GLN A 504 -18.75 -7.91 -40.02
CA GLN A 504 -18.22 -9.26 -39.76
C GLN A 504 -19.25 -10.11 -39.00
N GLY A 505 -20.01 -10.87 -39.78
CA GLY A 505 -20.57 -12.13 -39.30
C GLY A 505 -19.46 -13.16 -39.03
N PRO A 506 -19.74 -14.22 -38.27
CA PRO A 506 -18.75 -15.26 -38.01
C PRO A 506 -18.61 -16.13 -39.27
N ILE A 507 -17.64 -15.82 -40.12
CA ILE A 507 -17.16 -16.78 -41.11
C ILE A 507 -15.87 -17.37 -40.54
N LEU A 508 -16.03 -18.58 -39.99
CA LEU A 508 -14.95 -19.55 -39.89
C LEU A 508 -14.44 -19.78 -41.31
N ASP A 509 -13.23 -19.33 -41.62
CA ASP A 509 -12.51 -19.84 -42.76
C ASP A 509 -11.06 -20.14 -42.36
N GLU A 510 -10.73 -21.43 -42.42
CA GLU A 510 -9.59 -22.08 -41.77
C GLU A 510 -8.23 -21.84 -42.44
N ASN A 511 -8.11 -21.05 -43.50
CA ASN A 511 -6.89 -21.06 -44.32
C ASN A 511 -6.42 -19.72 -44.92
N LEU A 512 -6.39 -18.63 -44.14
CA LEU A 512 -5.75 -17.39 -44.62
C LEU A 512 -5.04 -16.57 -43.53
N HIS A 513 -3.99 -17.13 -42.93
CA HIS A 513 -2.99 -16.36 -42.16
C HIS A 513 -1.70 -16.18 -42.96
N ARG A 514 -1.81 -15.56 -44.15
CA ARG A 514 -0.66 -14.95 -44.84
C ARG A 514 -0.73 -13.44 -44.65
N ASN A 515 0.37 -12.88 -44.14
CA ASN A 515 0.72 -11.45 -44.04
C ASN A 515 0.08 -10.55 -45.11
N THR A 516 -1.15 -10.11 -44.88
CA THR A 516 -1.72 -8.95 -45.57
C THR A 516 -2.01 -7.91 -44.50
N LEU A 517 -1.21 -6.84 -44.50
CA LEU A 517 -1.38 -5.67 -43.65
C LEU A 517 -2.75 -5.05 -43.95
N ARG A 518 -3.79 -5.47 -43.24
CA ARG A 518 -5.11 -4.83 -43.30
C ARG A 518 -5.02 -3.51 -42.52
N GLN A 519 -5.13 -2.40 -43.23
CA GLN A 519 -5.23 -1.05 -42.68
C GLN A 519 -6.65 -0.51 -42.86
N ARG A 520 -6.94 0.70 -42.35
CA ARG A 520 -8.23 1.36 -42.56
C ARG A 520 -8.05 2.49 -43.57
N CYS A 521 -9.02 2.64 -44.47
CA CYS A 521 -9.09 3.78 -45.37
C CYS A 521 -9.05 5.08 -44.55
N ILE A 522 -8.22 6.03 -44.96
CA ILE A 522 -8.07 7.32 -44.28
C ILE A 522 -9.33 8.18 -44.28
N VAL A 523 -10.25 7.90 -45.21
CA VAL A 523 -11.52 8.61 -45.40
C VAL A 523 -12.66 7.88 -44.69
N CYS A 524 -13.11 6.75 -45.23
CA CYS A 524 -14.30 6.05 -44.77
C CYS A 524 -14.04 5.05 -43.63
N LEU A 525 -12.78 4.88 -43.22
CA LEU A 525 -12.35 3.97 -42.16
C LEU A 525 -12.63 2.47 -42.41
N GLN A 526 -13.09 2.09 -43.61
CA GLN A 526 -13.26 0.69 -43.97
C GLN A 526 -11.92 -0.05 -44.08
N LEU A 527 -11.94 -1.37 -43.87
CA LEU A 527 -10.74 -2.20 -43.95
C LEU A 527 -10.27 -2.34 -45.39
N THR A 528 -9.01 -2.00 -45.64
CA THR A 528 -8.38 -1.98 -46.95
C THR A 528 -6.96 -2.53 -46.88
N THR A 529 -6.42 -2.93 -48.03
CA THR A 529 -5.00 -3.29 -48.18
C THR A 529 -4.15 -2.05 -48.46
N THR A 530 -4.74 -1.03 -49.08
CA THR A 530 -4.15 0.27 -49.40
C THR A 530 -4.65 1.37 -48.45
N PRO A 531 -3.94 2.50 -48.28
CA PRO A 531 -4.39 3.58 -47.40
C PRO A 531 -5.73 4.24 -47.79
N LEU A 532 -6.16 4.08 -49.06
CA LEU A 532 -7.45 4.50 -49.60
C LEU A 532 -8.22 3.27 -50.09
N CYS A 533 -9.54 3.20 -49.88
CA CYS A 533 -10.38 2.22 -50.57
C CYS A 533 -10.66 2.69 -52.00
N ASN A 534 -11.09 1.77 -52.87
CA ASN A 534 -11.38 2.10 -54.26
C ASN A 534 -12.52 3.13 -54.39
N GLU A 535 -13.55 3.05 -53.53
CA GLU A 535 -14.67 4.01 -53.54
C GLU A 535 -14.21 5.43 -53.20
N CYS A 536 -13.48 5.63 -52.10
CA CYS A 536 -12.98 6.95 -51.72
C CYS A 536 -11.84 7.46 -52.61
N ARG A 537 -11.29 6.61 -53.48
CA ARG A 537 -10.33 7.01 -54.51
C ARG A 537 -11.04 7.61 -55.73
N GLU A 538 -12.28 7.19 -56.00
CA GLU A 538 -13.08 7.63 -57.14
C GLU A 538 -14.07 8.76 -56.80
N GLU A 539 -14.59 8.80 -55.57
CA GLU A 539 -15.66 9.74 -55.17
C GLU A 539 -15.17 11.07 -54.56
N GLU A 540 -13.99 11.11 -53.93
CA GLU A 540 -13.52 12.28 -53.18
C GLU A 540 -12.48 13.11 -53.92
N ASP A 541 -12.47 14.42 -53.65
CA ASP A 541 -11.48 15.35 -54.17
C ASP A 541 -10.10 15.02 -53.55
N LEU A 542 -9.22 14.43 -54.36
CA LEU A 542 -7.88 14.00 -53.95
C LEU A 542 -7.07 15.14 -53.28
N SER A 543 -7.39 16.40 -53.60
CA SER A 543 -6.79 17.58 -52.97
C SER A 543 -7.16 17.73 -51.48
N GLU A 544 -8.38 17.40 -51.08
CA GLU A 544 -8.83 17.43 -49.68
C GLU A 544 -8.18 16.32 -48.87
N ILE A 545 -8.13 15.11 -49.43
CA ILE A 545 -7.45 13.95 -48.85
C ILE A 545 -5.96 14.23 -48.63
N MET A 546 -5.31 14.91 -49.60
CA MET A 546 -3.92 15.34 -49.49
C MET A 546 -3.72 16.31 -48.33
N ILE A 547 -4.60 17.31 -48.15
CA ILE A 547 -4.53 18.25 -47.03
C ILE A 547 -4.67 17.52 -45.68
N ILE A 548 -5.57 16.55 -45.57
CA ILE A 548 -5.75 15.74 -44.34
C ILE A 548 -4.49 14.92 -44.04
N CYS A 549 -3.91 14.27 -45.05
CA CYS A 549 -2.66 13.52 -44.90
C CYS A 549 -1.50 14.43 -44.47
N GLU A 550 -1.37 15.58 -45.12
CA GLU A 550 -0.29 16.54 -44.90
C GLU A 550 -0.37 17.17 -43.50
N THR A 551 -1.57 17.56 -43.06
CA THR A 551 -1.78 18.11 -41.71
C THR A 551 -1.49 17.06 -40.63
N LYS A 552 -1.88 15.80 -40.83
CA LYS A 552 -1.58 14.68 -39.92
C LYS A 552 -0.09 14.38 -39.86
N ALA A 553 0.59 14.31 -40.99
CA ALA A 553 2.03 14.08 -41.08
C ALA A 553 2.82 15.21 -40.40
N ASN A 554 2.54 16.47 -40.74
CA ASN A 554 3.16 17.65 -40.14
C ASN A 554 2.98 17.70 -38.62
N LYS A 555 1.79 17.33 -38.12
CA LYS A 555 1.53 17.27 -36.68
C LYS A 555 2.40 16.22 -35.99
N LEU A 556 2.57 15.04 -36.59
CA LEU A 556 3.40 13.96 -36.05
C LEU A 556 4.89 14.31 -36.11
N GLU A 557 5.35 14.94 -37.19
CA GLU A 557 6.73 15.42 -37.34
C GLU A 557 7.08 16.49 -36.30
N ARG A 558 6.20 17.48 -36.09
CA ARG A 558 6.36 18.48 -35.02
C ARG A 558 6.42 17.83 -33.63
N GLN A 559 5.56 16.86 -33.36
CA GLN A 559 5.59 16.12 -32.09
C GLN A 559 6.87 15.31 -31.93
N HIS A 560 7.35 14.67 -33.00
CA HIS A 560 8.59 13.91 -33.00
C HIS A 560 9.79 14.83 -32.70
N ALA A 561 9.91 15.95 -33.43
CA ALA A 561 10.97 16.93 -33.24
C ALA A 561 10.97 17.51 -31.81
N ASN A 562 9.79 17.77 -31.23
CA ASN A 562 9.69 18.23 -29.83
C ASN A 562 10.21 17.18 -28.85
N LEU A 563 9.86 15.90 -29.03
CA LEU A 563 10.32 14.82 -28.16
C LEU A 563 11.82 14.56 -28.31
N GLN A 564 12.37 14.66 -29.53
CA GLN A 564 13.80 14.57 -29.76
C GLN A 564 14.57 15.71 -29.08
N ARG A 565 14.06 16.95 -29.16
CA ARG A 565 14.64 18.09 -28.44
C ARG A 565 14.67 17.89 -26.93
N LEU A 566 13.62 17.29 -26.36
CA LEU A 566 13.62 16.92 -24.94
C LEU A 566 14.67 15.85 -24.60
N CYS A 567 14.87 14.87 -25.48
CA CYS A 567 15.91 13.85 -25.30
C CYS A 567 17.32 14.45 -25.38
N LEU A 568 17.57 15.37 -26.32
CA LEU A 568 18.84 16.09 -26.45
C LEU A 568 19.13 16.98 -25.24
N ALA A 569 18.12 17.72 -24.77
CA ALA A 569 18.24 18.52 -23.55
C ALA A 569 18.52 17.65 -22.30
N CYS A 570 17.94 16.45 -22.24
CA CYS A 570 18.18 15.51 -21.14
C CYS A 570 19.58 14.88 -21.18
N SER A 571 20.16 14.69 -22.37
CA SER A 571 21.50 14.13 -22.53
C SER A 571 22.61 15.18 -22.42
N ASP A 572 22.26 16.46 -22.28
CA ASP A 572 23.17 17.61 -22.24
C ASP A 572 24.08 17.67 -23.48
N ARG A 573 23.54 17.25 -24.64
CA ARG A 573 24.25 17.24 -25.92
C ARG A 573 23.49 18.07 -26.96
N MET A 574 24.24 18.91 -27.68
CA MET A 574 23.71 19.77 -28.74
C MET A 574 23.60 19.04 -30.09
N ASP A 575 24.44 18.03 -30.36
CA ASP A 575 24.46 17.28 -31.62
C ASP A 575 24.70 15.77 -31.41
N GLY A 576 24.04 14.95 -32.25
CA GLY A 576 24.37 13.52 -32.45
C GLY A 576 23.25 12.50 -32.24
N TRP A 577 23.45 11.31 -32.80
CA TRP A 577 22.66 10.09 -32.52
C TRP A 577 22.86 9.68 -31.05
N PHE A 578 21.79 9.72 -30.26
CA PHE A 578 21.80 9.30 -28.85
C PHE A 578 20.91 8.08 -28.64
N GLN A 579 21.49 6.97 -28.17
CA GLN A 579 20.76 5.75 -27.86
C GLN A 579 20.47 5.67 -26.36
N CYS A 580 19.33 6.22 -25.94
CA CYS A 580 18.82 6.07 -24.57
C CYS A 580 18.32 4.64 -24.32
N SER A 581 18.88 3.96 -23.32
CA SER A 581 18.45 2.62 -22.89
C SER A 581 17.58 2.62 -21.61
N THR A 582 17.22 3.78 -21.08
CA THR A 582 16.39 3.89 -19.86
C THR A 582 14.95 3.40 -20.08
N MET A 583 14.48 2.50 -19.21
CA MET A 583 13.12 1.93 -19.27
C MET A 583 12.11 2.64 -18.38
N ASP A 584 12.57 3.55 -17.52
CA ASP A 584 11.72 4.34 -16.62
C ASP A 584 11.32 5.71 -17.21
N CYS A 585 11.81 6.04 -18.42
CA CYS A 585 11.57 7.33 -19.05
C CYS A 585 10.25 7.34 -19.85
N PRO A 586 9.25 8.18 -19.51
CA PRO A 586 8.00 8.28 -20.26
C PRO A 586 8.21 8.79 -21.69
N ILE A 587 9.22 9.64 -21.88
CA ILE A 587 9.54 10.22 -23.19
C ILE A 587 10.02 9.13 -24.15
N ARG A 588 10.74 8.10 -23.68
CA ARG A 588 11.23 7.03 -24.57
C ARG A 588 10.10 6.28 -25.25
N PHE A 589 9.12 5.79 -24.48
CA PHE A 589 7.97 5.08 -25.05
C PHE A 589 7.13 5.98 -25.96
N ARG A 590 6.98 7.26 -25.59
CA ARG A 590 6.24 8.23 -26.39
C ARG A 590 6.96 8.57 -27.69
N LEU A 591 8.25 8.87 -27.64
CA LEU A 591 9.09 9.13 -28.81
C LEU A 591 9.02 7.95 -29.75
N HIS A 592 9.27 6.75 -29.24
CA HIS A 592 9.19 5.52 -30.01
C HIS A 592 7.81 5.35 -30.68
N LYS A 593 6.71 5.59 -29.98
CA LYS A 593 5.34 5.54 -30.55
C LYS A 593 5.14 6.58 -31.67
N ILE A 594 5.53 7.83 -31.43
CA ILE A 594 5.39 8.92 -32.41
C ILE A 594 6.25 8.68 -33.64
N THR A 595 7.48 8.17 -33.50
CA THR A 595 8.34 7.83 -34.64
C THR A 595 7.65 6.86 -35.59
N GLN A 596 6.92 5.86 -35.09
CA GLN A 596 6.21 4.91 -35.96
C GLN A 596 4.97 5.49 -36.61
N LEU A 597 4.17 6.26 -35.85
CA LEU A 597 3.02 6.96 -36.42
C LEU A 597 3.47 7.92 -37.52
N MET A 598 4.60 8.59 -37.33
CA MET A 598 5.22 9.47 -38.31
C MET A 598 5.67 8.71 -39.57
N LEU A 599 6.40 7.60 -39.43
CA LEU A 599 6.81 6.77 -40.57
C LEU A 599 5.61 6.25 -41.36
N HIS A 600 4.59 5.73 -40.68
CA HIS A 600 3.37 5.28 -41.35
C HIS A 600 2.63 6.43 -42.04
N ALA A 601 2.52 7.60 -41.41
CA ALA A 601 1.91 8.77 -42.03
C ALA A 601 2.71 9.26 -43.26
N GLN A 602 4.04 9.13 -43.26
CA GLN A 602 4.89 9.44 -44.41
C GLN A 602 4.69 8.43 -45.55
N GLU A 603 4.54 7.14 -45.25
CA GLU A 603 4.19 6.11 -46.25
C GLU A 603 2.80 6.37 -46.85
N THR A 604 1.80 6.66 -46.02
CA THR A 604 0.46 7.04 -46.48
C THR A 604 0.50 8.27 -47.35
N ARG A 605 1.23 9.33 -46.94
CA ARG A 605 1.42 10.54 -47.73
C ARG A 605 2.02 10.23 -49.10
N LYS A 606 3.08 9.42 -49.16
CA LYS A 606 3.70 9.00 -50.44
C LYS A 606 2.74 8.23 -51.32
N PHE A 607 1.90 7.37 -50.74
CA PHE A 607 0.88 6.65 -51.46
C PHE A 607 -0.14 7.61 -52.10
N VAL A 608 -0.72 8.53 -51.33
CA VAL A 608 -1.70 9.51 -51.86
C VAL A 608 -1.05 10.42 -52.90
N TYR A 609 0.22 10.80 -52.72
CA TYR A 609 0.95 11.64 -53.69
C TYR A 609 1.21 10.95 -55.03
N ASN A 610 1.31 9.61 -55.06
CA ASN A 610 1.44 8.86 -56.29
C ASN A 610 0.08 8.61 -56.99
N GLU A 611 -1.02 8.90 -56.30
CA GLU A 611 -2.39 8.72 -56.77
C GLU A 611 -3.02 10.02 -57.30
N CYS A 612 -2.56 11.17 -56.78
CA CYS A 612 -2.73 12.50 -57.39
C CYS A 612 -1.87 12.64 -58.64
#